data_AF-A0A6J7AKA3-F1
#
_entry.id   AF-A0A6J7AKA3-F1
#
_cell.length_a   1.000
_cell.length_b   1.000
_cell.length_c   1.000
_cell.angle_alpha   90.00
_cell.angle_beta   90.00
_cell.angle_gamma   90.00
#
_symmetry.space_group_name_H-M   'P 1'
#
loop_
_entity.id
_entity.type
_entity.pdbx_description
1 polymer ?
#
loop_
_entity_poly.entity_id
_entity_poly.type
_entity_poly.pdbx_seq_one_letter_code
_entity_poly.pdbx_strand_id
1 'polypeptide(L)'
;MWLNRAAIQHQRGRKFDTDIPLLFEFCDYHSDRNEFFIAKAIGWALRDLSRIDNSAVKRFLKDHPNLNWVAVREAKKLGFK
;
A
#
# COMPACT_ATOMS: atom_id res chain seq x y z
N MET A 1 -10.58 11.47 7.11
CA MET A 1 -9.39 11.39 6.22
C MET A 1 -8.10 11.09 7.00
N TRP A 2 -7.68 11.93 7.96
CA TRP A 2 -6.38 11.76 8.63
C TRP A 2 -6.24 10.48 9.47
N LEU A 3 -7.30 10.06 10.16
CA LEU A 3 -7.31 8.78 10.89
C LEU A 3 -7.10 7.59 9.95
N ASN A 4 -7.78 7.57 8.80
CA ASN A 4 -7.58 6.54 7.78
C ASN A 4 -6.14 6.52 7.26
N ARG A 5 -5.55 7.69 7.02
CA ARG A 5 -4.13 7.79 6.63
C ARG A 5 -3.21 7.23 7.72
N ALA A 6 -3.47 7.53 8.99
CA ALA A 6 -2.70 6.96 10.10
C ALA A 6 -2.86 5.44 10.16
N ALA A 7 -4.09 4.94 10.03
CA ALA A 7 -4.39 3.51 10.00
C ALA A 7 -3.72 2.78 8.83
N ILE A 8 -3.67 3.32 7.62
CA ILE A 8 -2.93 2.68 6.51
C ILE A 8 -1.42 2.62 6.79
N GLN A 9 -0.88 3.60 7.52
CA GLN A 9 0.57 3.80 7.69
C GLN A 9 1.16 3.23 8.98
N HIS A 10 0.33 2.81 9.94
CA HIS A 10 0.77 2.48 11.30
C HIS A 10 1.80 1.34 11.38
N GLN A 11 1.90 0.50 10.33
CA GLN A 11 2.83 -0.62 10.27
C GLN A 11 4.15 -0.32 9.58
N ARG A 12 4.33 0.88 9.01
CA ARG A 12 5.56 1.20 8.27
C ARG A 12 6.80 1.07 9.14
N GLY A 13 7.83 0.42 8.58
CA GLY A 13 9.11 0.18 9.24
C GLY A 13 9.15 -1.05 10.14
N ARG A 14 8.04 -1.79 10.28
CA ARG A 14 7.99 -3.03 11.09
C ARG A 14 8.74 -4.21 10.46
N LYS A 15 9.11 -4.12 9.18
CA LYS A 15 9.85 -5.19 8.48
C LYS A 15 9.09 -6.53 8.62
N PHE A 16 9.75 -7.59 9.03
CA PHE A 16 9.18 -8.93 9.16
C PHE A 16 8.04 -9.02 10.21
N ASP A 17 7.87 -8.01 11.08
CA ASP A 17 6.77 -7.92 12.04
C ASP A 17 5.51 -7.23 11.45
N THR A 18 5.49 -6.98 10.14
CA THR A 18 4.31 -6.43 9.46
C THR A 18 3.21 -7.49 9.41
N ASP A 19 2.03 -7.16 9.93
CA ASP A 19 0.81 -7.92 9.69
C ASP A 19 0.33 -7.62 8.26
N ILE A 20 0.76 -8.47 7.33
CA ILE A 20 0.50 -8.33 5.89
C ILE A 20 -1.00 -8.42 5.58
N PRO A 21 -1.77 -9.41 6.10
CA PRO A 21 -3.22 -9.46 5.92
C PRO A 21 -3.91 -8.14 6.33
N LEU A 22 -3.61 -7.62 7.52
CA LEU A 22 -4.22 -6.38 8.01
C LEU A 22 -3.82 -5.15 7.18
N LEU A 23 -2.57 -5.09 6.71
CA LEU A 23 -2.13 -4.02 5.81
C LEU A 23 -2.94 -4.02 4.52
N PHE A 24 -3.14 -5.19 3.91
CA PHE A 24 -3.91 -5.29 2.68
C PHE A 24 -5.39 -5.00 2.90
N GLU A 25 -5.98 -5.41 4.02
CA GLU A 25 -7.36 -5.05 4.39
C GLU A 25 -7.56 -3.54 4.41
N PHE A 26 -6.67 -2.78 5.06
CA PHE A 26 -6.75 -1.32 5.08
C PHE A 26 -6.54 -0.69 3.70
N CYS A 27 -5.68 -1.28 2.85
CA CYS A 27 -5.45 -0.78 1.50
C CYS A 27 -6.66 -1.04 0.59
N ASP A 28 -7.27 -2.22 0.69
CA ASP A 28 -8.43 -2.65 -0.09
C ASP A 28 -9.68 -1.81 0.29
N TYR A 29 -9.95 -1.65 1.58
CA TYR A 29 -11.05 -0.82 2.09
C TYR A 29 -10.98 0.65 1.62
N HIS A 30 -9.80 1.10 1.19
CA HIS A 30 -9.56 2.45 0.69
C HIS A 30 -9.11 2.50 -0.78
N SER A 31 -9.20 1.40 -1.53
CA SER A 31 -8.65 1.29 -2.89
C SER A 31 -9.38 2.17 -3.92
N ASP A 32 -10.70 2.33 -3.78
CA ASP A 32 -11.55 3.14 -4.66
C ASP A 32 -11.50 4.66 -4.36
N ARG A 33 -10.72 5.06 -3.34
CA ARG A 33 -10.65 6.44 -2.87
C ARG A 33 -9.66 7.27 -3.70
N ASN A 34 -10.13 8.39 -4.24
CA ASN A 34 -9.33 9.29 -5.08
C ASN A 34 -8.68 10.44 -4.31
N GLU A 35 -8.83 10.49 -2.98
CA GLU A 35 -8.17 11.48 -2.14
C GLU A 35 -6.64 11.29 -2.19
N PHE A 36 -5.92 12.31 -2.65
CA PHE A 36 -4.46 12.28 -2.85
C PHE A 36 -3.69 11.74 -1.63
N PHE A 37 -4.07 12.17 -0.42
CA PHE A 37 -3.38 11.75 0.80
C PHE A 37 -3.67 10.30 1.20
N ILE A 38 -4.79 9.71 0.77
CA ILE A 38 -5.08 8.28 0.96
C ILE A 38 -4.31 7.45 -0.08
N ALA A 39 -4.32 7.86 -1.35
CA ALA A 39 -3.54 7.21 -2.40
C ALA A 39 -2.03 7.20 -2.07
N LYS A 40 -1.49 8.32 -1.57
CA LYS A 40 -0.10 8.37 -1.07
C LYS A 40 0.11 7.48 0.15
N ALA A 41 -0.91 7.28 0.98
CA ALA A 41 -0.80 6.43 2.15
C ALA A 41 -0.61 4.96 1.72
N ILE A 42 -1.53 4.47 0.90
CA ILE A 42 -1.51 3.13 0.31
C ILE A 42 -0.18 2.89 -0.40
N GLY A 43 0.21 3.80 -1.30
CA GLY A 43 1.44 3.64 -2.07
C GLY A 43 2.71 3.55 -1.22
N TRP A 44 2.79 4.27 -0.09
CA TRP A 44 3.94 4.18 0.83
C TRP A 44 3.90 2.91 1.69
N ALA A 45 2.74 2.44 2.12
CA ALA A 45 2.60 1.19 2.84
C ALA A 45 3.01 0.00 1.95
N LEU A 46 2.51 -0.05 0.71
CA LEU A 46 2.89 -1.06 -0.28
C LEU A 46 4.38 -1.02 -0.64
N ARG A 47 4.96 0.18 -0.77
CA ARG A 47 6.40 0.35 -1.03
C ARG A 47 7.27 -0.13 0.14
N ASP A 48 6.78 0.01 1.37
CA ASP A 48 7.50 -0.49 2.54
C ASP A 48 7.47 -2.02 2.56
N LEU A 49 6.29 -2.61 2.32
CA LEU A 49 6.09 -4.06 2.21
C LEU A 49 6.89 -4.69 1.06
N SER A 50 7.07 -3.99 -0.07
CA SER A 50 7.79 -4.55 -1.24
C SER A 50 9.26 -4.87 -0.96
N ARG A 51 9.83 -4.33 0.12
CA ARG A 51 11.20 -4.65 0.59
C ARG A 51 11.29 -6.05 1.21
N ILE A 52 10.16 -6.62 1.59
CA ILE A 52 10.03 -7.89 2.33
C ILE A 52 9.36 -8.93 1.42
N ASP A 53 8.22 -8.58 0.83
CA ASP A 53 7.47 -9.44 -0.08
C ASP A 53 6.96 -8.65 -1.29
N ASN A 54 7.85 -8.50 -2.27
CA ASN A 54 7.54 -7.88 -3.55
C ASN A 54 6.48 -8.66 -4.36
N SER A 55 6.41 -9.99 -4.17
CA SER A 55 5.45 -10.83 -4.90
C SER A 55 4.02 -10.56 -4.46
N ALA A 56 3.81 -10.35 -3.16
CA ALA A 56 2.51 -9.98 -2.61
C ALA A 56 2.05 -8.61 -3.11
N VAL A 57 2.95 -7.61 -3.14
CA VAL A 57 2.62 -6.28 -3.67
C VAL A 57 2.28 -6.34 -5.16
N LYS A 58 3.02 -7.13 -5.95
CA LYS A 58 2.71 -7.36 -7.38
C LYS A 58 1.31 -7.94 -7.58
N ARG A 59 0.93 -8.93 -6.76
CA ARG A 59 -0.40 -9.54 -6.79
C ARG A 59 -1.49 -8.53 -6.42
N PHE A 60 -1.31 -7.80 -5.31
CA PHE A 60 -2.25 -6.75 -4.91
C PHE A 60 -2.49 -5.73 -6.04
N LEU A 61 -1.43 -5.23 -6.68
CA LEU A 61 -1.56 -4.28 -7.79
C LEU A 61 -2.23 -4.88 -9.03
N LYS A 62 -2.07 -6.19 -9.27
CA LYS A 62 -2.74 -6.90 -10.37
C LYS A 62 -4.23 -7.05 -10.09
N ASP A 63 -4.59 -7.32 -8.85
CA ASP A 63 -5.98 -7.54 -8.42
C ASP A 63 -6.76 -6.21 -8.32
N HIS A 64 -6.06 -5.07 -8.25
CA HIS A 64 -6.64 -3.72 -8.21
C HIS A 64 -6.25 -2.89 -9.45
N PRO A 65 -6.75 -3.23 -10.66
CA PRO A 65 -6.38 -2.53 -11.89
C PRO A 65 -6.80 -1.05 -11.91
N ASN A 66 -7.81 -0.69 -11.12
CA ASN A 66 -8.34 0.66 -11.02
C ASN A 66 -7.74 1.46 -9.86
N LEU A 67 -6.75 0.92 -9.13
CA LEU A 67 -6.11 1.62 -8.03
C LEU A 67 -5.54 2.96 -8.49
N ASN A 68 -5.71 3.99 -7.66
CA ASN A 68 -5.24 5.34 -7.98
C ASN A 68 -3.78 5.35 -8.45
N TRP A 69 -3.53 6.02 -9.58
CA TRP A 69 -2.22 6.04 -10.25
C TRP A 69 -1.08 6.49 -9.33
N VAL A 70 -1.35 7.38 -8.37
CA VAL A 70 -0.37 7.85 -7.38
C VAL A 70 0.06 6.70 -6.48
N ALA A 71 -0.89 5.89 -5.99
CA ALA A 71 -0.62 4.74 -5.15
C ALA A 71 0.24 3.71 -5.92
N VAL A 72 -0.14 3.41 -7.16
CA VAL A 72 0.60 2.49 -8.05
C VAL A 72 2.04 2.98 -8.27
N ARG A 73 2.22 4.27 -8.61
CA ARG A 73 3.55 4.84 -8.86
C ARG A 73 4.44 4.80 -7.62
N GLU A 74 3.89 5.08 -6.45
CA GLU A 74 4.65 5.04 -5.20
C GLU A 74 5.01 3.60 -4.81
N ALA A 75 4.08 2.66 -4.94
CA ALA A 75 4.31 1.24 -4.63
C ALA A 75 5.45 0.63 -5.47
N LYS A 76 5.53 1.01 -6.75
CA LYS A 76 6.54 0.48 -7.69
C LYS A 76 7.94 1.08 -7.54
N LYS A 77 8.12 2.08 -6.67
CA LYS A 77 9.37 2.88 -6.63
C LYS A 77 10.58 2.13 -6.07
N LEU A 78 10.40 1.04 -5.32
CA LEU A 78 11.47 0.15 -4.86
C LEU A 78 11.01 -1.31 -4.99
N GLY A 79 11.84 -2.18 -5.56
CA GLY A 79 11.56 -3.63 -5.68
C GLY A 79 11.15 -4.10 -7.09
N PHE A 80 10.87 -3.20 -8.02
CA PHE A 80 10.58 -3.56 -9.41
C PHE A 80 11.80 -3.28 -10.30
N LYS A 81 12.89 -4.03 -10.05
CA LYS A 81 13.94 -4.27 -11.03
C LYS A 81 13.72 -5.65 -11.64
#